data_AF-B6HWL9-F1
#
_entry.id   AF-B6HWL9-F1
#
_cell.length_a   1.000
_cell.length_b   1.000
_cell.length_c   1.000
_cell.angle_alpha   90.00
_cell.angle_beta   90.00
_cell.angle_gamma   90.00
#
_symmetry.space_group_name_H-M   'P 1'
#
loop_
_entity.id
_entity.type
_entity.pdbx_description
1 polymer ?
#
loop_
_entity_poly.entity_id
_entity_poly.type
_entity_poly.pdbx_seq_one_letter_code
_entity_poly.pdbx_strand_id
1 'polypeptide(L)'
;DISKVVPKLKGQSNFAQWQHRLYMALKENNKIYIEIIQGIAQQPIFPDLYDESIEVVRELAQHRAASSSYSDPNAPVSDAVVRELVKEQKHKKMEILERHQVLLDKWDLVNTRCCNLIFSTLDTIPASRIQNFENAREAIELLRAEYGLSSWQGIFKRFEVLDNIQHKSNNPQEFVRRFKEALLELQQRDTVLPANMVLNFFVKAVQGNPRCQ
;
A
#
# COMPACT_ATOMS: atom_id res chain seq x y z
N ASP A 1 -0.49 -13.03 18.30
CA ASP A 1 -1.10 -11.69 18.28
C ASP A 1 0.00 -10.65 18.48
N ILE A 2 0.36 -9.94 17.41
CA ILE A 2 1.50 -9.00 17.43
C ILE A 2 1.14 -7.67 18.13
N SER A 3 -0.15 -7.40 18.36
CA SER A 3 -0.62 -6.16 19.00
C SER A 3 -0.13 -6.00 20.45
N LYS A 4 0.32 -7.10 21.07
CA LYS A 4 0.89 -7.10 22.43
C LYS A 4 2.36 -6.69 22.49
N VAL A 5 3.09 -6.81 21.38
CA VAL A 5 4.53 -6.53 21.28
C VAL A 5 4.85 -5.33 20.40
N VAL A 6 3.97 -5.00 19.46
CA VAL A 6 4.08 -3.80 18.62
C VAL A 6 3.27 -2.67 19.27
N PRO A 7 3.87 -1.51 19.60
CA PRO A 7 3.12 -0.38 20.14
C PRO A 7 2.08 0.08 19.13
N LYS A 8 0.98 0.71 19.57
CA LYS A 8 0.01 1.29 18.63
C LYS A 8 0.64 2.44 17.83
N LEU A 9 0.53 2.43 16.50
CA LEU A 9 0.92 3.58 15.68
C LEU A 9 -0.03 4.74 15.98
N LYS A 10 0.52 5.83 16.54
CA LYS A 10 -0.25 7.05 16.85
C LYS A 10 -0.08 8.11 15.77
N GLY A 11 1.04 8.04 15.04
CA GLY A 11 1.38 8.95 13.96
C GLY A 11 2.90 9.00 13.79
N GLN A 12 3.41 10.11 13.25
CA GLN A 12 4.84 10.26 12.95
C GLN A 12 5.74 10.14 14.20
N SER A 13 5.28 10.60 15.35
CA SER A 13 6.04 10.64 16.60
C SER A 13 6.62 9.28 17.02
N ASN A 14 5.88 8.21 16.74
CA ASN A 14 6.32 6.85 17.04
C ASN A 14 6.42 5.96 15.80
N PHE A 15 6.38 6.53 14.59
CA PHE A 15 6.40 5.75 13.35
C PHE A 15 7.66 4.91 13.19
N ALA A 16 8.85 5.47 13.43
CA ALA A 16 10.10 4.73 13.29
C ALA A 16 10.18 3.53 14.24
N GLN A 17 9.80 3.73 15.51
CA GLN A 17 9.76 2.67 16.51
C GLN A 17 8.70 1.63 16.17
N TRP A 18 7.49 2.08 15.78
CA TRP A 18 6.40 1.21 15.35
C TRP A 18 6.81 0.35 14.16
N GLN A 19 7.35 0.96 13.11
CA GLN A 19 7.77 0.29 11.89
C GLN A 19 8.83 -0.76 12.20
N HIS A 20 9.85 -0.42 12.99
CA HIS A 20 10.86 -1.39 13.39
C HIS A 20 10.26 -2.59 14.14
N ARG A 21 9.42 -2.34 15.16
CA ARG A 21 8.77 -3.41 15.94
C ARG A 21 7.82 -4.26 15.12
N LEU A 22 7.06 -3.63 14.22
CA LEU A 22 6.15 -4.30 13.29
C LEU A 22 6.93 -5.26 12.38
N TYR A 23 8.00 -4.80 11.74
CA TYR A 23 8.80 -5.64 10.85
C TYR A 23 9.43 -6.82 11.59
N MET A 24 9.93 -6.62 12.81
CA MET A 24 10.45 -7.72 13.63
C MET A 24 9.36 -8.75 13.96
N ALA A 25 8.20 -8.29 14.43
CA ALA A 25 7.09 -9.17 14.80
C ALA A 25 6.49 -9.91 13.60
N LEU A 26 6.37 -9.27 12.44
CA LEU A 26 5.91 -9.90 11.20
C LEU A 26 6.92 -10.96 10.72
N LYS A 27 8.22 -10.64 10.74
CA LYS A 27 9.29 -11.56 10.34
C LYS A 27 9.35 -12.81 11.21
N GLU A 28 9.16 -12.65 12.53
CA GLU A 28 9.09 -13.77 13.48
C GLU A 28 7.83 -14.63 13.29
N ASN A 29 6.71 -14.00 12.91
CA ASN A 29 5.46 -14.73 12.67
C ASN A 29 5.51 -15.54 11.35
N ASN A 30 5.79 -14.86 10.23
CA ASN A 30 5.97 -15.49 8.94
C ASN A 30 6.78 -14.57 8.00
N LYS A 31 7.91 -15.07 7.49
CA LYS A 31 8.82 -14.32 6.61
C LYS A 31 8.13 -13.78 5.35
N ILE A 32 7.12 -14.49 4.84
CA ILE A 32 6.41 -14.08 3.62
C ILE A 32 5.69 -12.73 3.77
N TYR A 33 5.33 -12.33 5.00
CA TYR A 33 4.73 -11.01 5.24
C TYR A 33 5.71 -9.89 4.90
N ILE A 34 6.99 -10.07 5.21
CA ILE A 34 8.03 -9.11 4.84
C ILE A 34 8.22 -9.09 3.32
N GLU A 35 8.19 -10.25 2.67
CA GLU A 35 8.32 -10.36 1.22
C GLU A 35 7.16 -9.66 0.49
N ILE A 36 5.92 -9.76 0.99
CA ILE A 36 4.77 -9.01 0.44
C ILE A 36 5.00 -7.51 0.59
N ILE A 37 5.34 -7.04 1.80
CA ILE A 37 5.55 -5.61 2.07
C ILE A 37 6.70 -5.04 1.23
N GLN A 38 7.77 -5.81 1.01
CA GLN A 38 8.90 -5.41 0.16
C GLN A 38 8.59 -5.50 -1.33
N GLY A 39 7.48 -6.13 -1.72
CA GLY A 39 7.13 -6.34 -3.12
C GLY A 39 7.89 -7.48 -3.81
N ILE A 40 8.48 -8.38 -3.04
CA ILE A 40 9.12 -9.61 -3.55
C ILE A 40 8.04 -10.65 -3.84
N ALA A 41 7.11 -10.86 -2.91
CA ALA A 41 5.96 -11.76 -3.08
C ALA A 41 4.75 -10.98 -3.61
N GLN A 42 4.69 -10.82 -4.92
CA GLN A 42 3.63 -10.07 -5.60
C GLN A 42 2.39 -10.92 -5.86
N GLN A 43 1.27 -10.25 -6.10
CA GLN A 43 0.05 -10.90 -6.56
C GLN A 43 0.34 -11.67 -7.85
N PRO A 44 -0.12 -12.92 -7.99
CA PRO A 44 0.03 -13.68 -9.23
C PRO A 44 -0.53 -12.91 -10.42
N ILE A 45 0.24 -12.86 -11.50
CA ILE A 45 -0.17 -12.24 -12.76
C ILE A 45 -1.10 -13.21 -13.48
N PHE A 46 -2.16 -12.68 -14.07
CA PHE A 46 -3.08 -13.47 -14.87
C PHE A 46 -2.33 -14.19 -16.00
N PRO A 47 -2.52 -15.50 -16.18
CA PRO A 47 -1.76 -16.27 -17.15
C PRO A 47 -2.16 -15.91 -18.59
N ASP A 48 -1.18 -15.92 -19.49
CA ASP A 48 -1.44 -15.82 -20.92
C ASP A 48 -2.15 -17.10 -21.40
N LEU A 49 -3.41 -16.94 -21.81
CA LEU A 49 -4.22 -18.05 -22.29
C LEU A 49 -4.05 -18.17 -23.81
N TYR A 50 -3.86 -19.39 -24.29
CA TYR A 50 -3.82 -19.67 -25.72
C TYR A 50 -5.18 -19.39 -26.37
N ASP A 51 -5.16 -18.94 -27.63
CA ASP A 51 -6.37 -18.86 -28.45
C ASP A 51 -6.87 -20.28 -28.78
N GLU A 52 -8.16 -20.50 -28.56
CA GLU A 52 -8.85 -21.77 -28.77
C GLU A 52 -9.62 -21.81 -30.10
N SER A 53 -9.55 -20.73 -30.90
CA SER A 53 -10.23 -20.64 -32.19
C SER A 53 -9.81 -21.80 -33.10
N ILE A 54 -10.78 -22.40 -33.78
CA ILE A 54 -10.59 -23.59 -34.62
C ILE A 54 -9.55 -23.28 -35.71
N GLU A 55 -9.55 -22.05 -36.20
CA GLU A 55 -8.66 -21.49 -37.19
C GLU A 55 -7.22 -21.49 -36.69
N VAL A 56 -6.95 -20.94 -35.50
CA VAL A 56 -5.60 -20.90 -34.91
C VAL A 56 -5.11 -22.30 -34.53
N VAL A 57 -5.97 -23.16 -34.01
CA VAL A 57 -5.60 -24.56 -33.73
C VAL A 57 -5.26 -25.31 -35.01
N ARG A 58 -6.02 -25.08 -36.09
CA ARG A 58 -5.78 -25.68 -37.41
C ARG A 58 -4.46 -25.19 -38.01
N GLU A 59 -4.19 -23.89 -37.95
CA GLU A 59 -2.92 -23.31 -38.42
C GLU A 59 -1.73 -23.87 -37.62
N LEU A 60 -1.82 -23.92 -36.29
CA LEU A 60 -0.78 -24.52 -35.44
C LEU A 60 -0.56 -26.00 -35.74
N ALA A 61 -1.64 -26.76 -36.02
CA ALA A 61 -1.55 -28.17 -36.40
C ALA A 61 -0.87 -28.35 -37.76
N GLN A 62 -1.19 -27.50 -38.74
CA GLN A 62 -0.56 -27.49 -40.06
C GLN A 62 0.93 -27.14 -39.97
N HIS A 63 1.29 -26.13 -39.17
CA HIS A 63 2.69 -25.77 -38.93
C HIS A 63 3.48 -26.91 -38.27
N ARG A 64 2.89 -27.62 -37.30
CA ARG A 64 3.53 -28.79 -36.67
C ARG A 64 3.69 -29.97 -37.64
N ALA A 65 2.71 -30.22 -38.50
CA ALA A 65 2.78 -31.27 -39.52
C ALA A 65 3.84 -30.95 -40.60
N ALA A 66 3.96 -29.70 -41.02
CA ALA A 66 4.98 -29.25 -41.98
C ALA A 66 6.41 -29.28 -41.39
N SER A 67 6.54 -29.16 -40.07
CA SER A 67 7.82 -29.24 -39.35
C SER A 67 8.28 -30.68 -39.08
N SER A 68 7.40 -31.66 -39.29
CA SER A 68 7.68 -33.08 -39.10
C SER A 68 8.30 -33.67 -40.37
N SER A 69 9.54 -34.19 -40.27
CA SER A 69 10.31 -34.72 -41.41
C SER A 69 9.70 -35.96 -42.09
N TYR A 70 8.62 -36.51 -41.54
CA TYR A 70 7.98 -37.76 -41.99
C TYR A 70 6.57 -37.56 -42.57
N SER A 71 6.07 -36.32 -42.63
CA SER A 71 4.73 -36.00 -43.15
C SER A 71 4.79 -35.13 -44.39
N ASP A 72 3.89 -35.37 -45.34
CA ASP A 72 3.69 -34.50 -46.50
C ASP A 72 3.28 -33.10 -45.99
N PRO A 73 4.07 -32.04 -46.25
CA PRO A 73 3.79 -30.68 -45.77
C PRO A 73 2.46 -30.11 -46.30
N ASN A 74 1.86 -30.72 -47.34
CA ASN A 74 0.56 -30.33 -47.89
C ASN A 74 -0.59 -31.27 -47.49
N ALA A 75 -0.37 -32.24 -46.59
CA ALA A 75 -1.45 -33.11 -46.14
C ALA A 75 -2.50 -32.33 -45.34
N PRO A 76 -3.79 -32.34 -45.74
CA PRO A 76 -4.83 -31.61 -45.03
C PRO A 76 -5.05 -32.22 -43.64
N VAL A 77 -4.93 -31.40 -42.60
CA VAL A 77 -5.26 -31.79 -41.21
C VAL A 77 -6.76 -32.11 -41.14
N SER A 78 -7.10 -33.34 -40.74
CA SER A 78 -8.49 -33.77 -40.61
C SER A 78 -9.22 -32.96 -39.54
N ASP A 79 -10.49 -32.61 -39.80
CA ASP A 79 -11.37 -31.95 -38.83
C ASP A 79 -11.51 -32.74 -37.52
N ALA A 80 -11.39 -34.07 -37.55
CA ALA A 80 -11.39 -34.89 -36.33
C ALA A 80 -10.16 -34.60 -35.46
N VAL A 81 -8.99 -34.43 -36.08
CA VAL A 81 -7.74 -34.09 -35.39
C VAL A 81 -7.81 -32.67 -34.84
N VAL A 82 -8.34 -31.71 -35.60
CA VAL A 82 -8.54 -30.33 -35.12
C VAL A 82 -9.49 -30.30 -33.91
N ARG A 83 -10.61 -31.04 -33.94
CA ARG A 83 -11.55 -31.11 -32.83
C ARG A 83 -10.92 -31.68 -31.55
N GLU A 84 -10.10 -32.72 -31.65
CA GLU A 84 -9.40 -33.29 -30.50
C GLU A 84 -8.33 -32.33 -29.95
N LEU A 85 -7.58 -31.64 -30.82
CA LEU A 85 -6.61 -30.62 -30.40
C LEU A 85 -7.26 -29.43 -29.70
N VAL A 86 -8.43 -28.99 -30.18
CA VAL A 86 -9.22 -27.94 -29.50
C VAL A 86 -9.65 -28.39 -28.10
N LYS A 87 -10.09 -29.65 -27.95
CA LYS A 87 -10.43 -30.20 -26.62
C LYS A 87 -9.21 -30.24 -25.70
N GLU A 88 -8.07 -30.67 -26.21
CA GLU A 88 -6.81 -30.73 -25.45
C GLU A 88 -6.37 -29.33 -24.99
N GLN A 89 -6.44 -28.33 -25.87
CA GLN A 89 -6.12 -26.94 -25.52
C GLN A 89 -7.07 -26.36 -24.47
N LYS A 90 -8.38 -26.62 -24.60
CA LYS A 90 -9.37 -26.25 -23.57
C LYS A 90 -9.03 -26.86 -22.23
N HIS A 91 -8.66 -28.13 -22.20
CA HIS A 91 -8.28 -28.81 -20.96
C HIS A 91 -7.02 -28.19 -20.34
N LYS A 92 -5.98 -27.94 -21.14
CA LYS A 92 -4.75 -27.27 -20.69
C LYS A 92 -5.02 -25.88 -20.14
N LYS A 93 -5.89 -25.11 -20.78
CA LYS A 93 -6.30 -23.78 -20.30
C LYS A 93 -7.01 -23.87 -18.96
N MET A 94 -7.92 -24.82 -18.79
CA MET A 94 -8.60 -25.05 -17.52
C MET A 94 -7.60 -25.38 -16.41
N GLU A 95 -6.62 -26.26 -16.66
CA GLU A 95 -5.56 -26.56 -15.68
C GLU A 95 -4.73 -25.32 -15.32
N ILE A 96 -4.40 -24.47 -16.29
CA ILE A 96 -3.65 -23.23 -16.06
C ILE A 96 -4.45 -22.28 -15.16
N LEU A 97 -5.75 -22.13 -15.43
CA LEU A 97 -6.64 -21.29 -14.63
C LEU A 97 -6.80 -21.83 -13.21
N GLU A 98 -6.96 -23.16 -13.05
CA GLU A 98 -7.03 -23.79 -11.73
C GLU A 98 -5.73 -23.59 -10.93
N ARG A 99 -4.57 -23.80 -11.54
CA ARG A 99 -3.27 -23.54 -10.88
C ARG A 99 -3.12 -22.06 -10.51
N HIS A 100 -3.50 -21.15 -11.40
CA HIS A 100 -3.49 -19.72 -11.11
C HIS A 100 -4.41 -19.37 -9.94
N GLN A 101 -5.63 -19.90 -9.91
CA GLN A 101 -6.57 -19.65 -8.82
C GLN A 101 -6.00 -20.11 -7.47
N VAL A 102 -5.39 -21.30 -7.42
CA VAL A 102 -4.74 -21.81 -6.20
C VAL A 102 -3.61 -20.88 -5.72
N LEU A 103 -2.83 -20.31 -6.64
CA LEU A 103 -1.79 -19.33 -6.29
C LEU A 103 -2.40 -18.02 -5.79
N LEU A 104 -3.45 -17.54 -6.44
CA LEU A 104 -4.17 -16.32 -6.08
C LEU A 104 -4.78 -16.43 -4.69
N ASP A 105 -5.50 -17.52 -4.40
CA ASP A 105 -6.13 -17.77 -3.10
C ASP A 105 -5.08 -17.84 -1.98
N LYS A 106 -3.94 -18.48 -2.25
CA LYS A 106 -2.83 -18.55 -1.29
C LYS A 106 -2.25 -17.17 -1.02
N TRP A 107 -2.00 -16.38 -2.07
CA TRP A 107 -1.48 -15.04 -1.91
C TRP A 107 -2.47 -14.15 -1.16
N ASP A 108 -3.75 -14.18 -1.52
CA ASP A 108 -4.81 -13.40 -0.89
C ASP A 108 -4.93 -13.72 0.59
N LEU A 109 -5.01 -15.01 0.95
CA LEU A 109 -5.04 -15.45 2.35
C LEU A 109 -3.88 -14.88 3.18
N VAL A 110 -2.67 -14.90 2.63
CA VAL A 110 -1.48 -14.41 3.32
C VAL A 110 -1.50 -12.87 3.40
N ASN A 111 -1.88 -12.20 2.33
CA ASN A 111 -1.98 -10.75 2.25
C ASN A 111 -3.06 -10.21 3.21
N THR A 112 -4.28 -10.77 3.22
CA THR A 112 -5.35 -10.40 4.16
C THR A 112 -4.91 -10.58 5.61
N ARG A 113 -4.22 -11.69 5.93
CA ARG A 113 -3.66 -11.90 7.28
C ARG A 113 -2.63 -10.82 7.63
N CYS A 114 -1.77 -10.45 6.68
CA CYS A 114 -0.80 -9.37 6.86
C CYS A 114 -1.50 -8.03 7.13
N CYS A 115 -2.50 -7.66 6.33
CA CYS A 115 -3.33 -6.46 6.52
C CYS A 115 -3.96 -6.43 7.92
N ASN A 116 -4.58 -7.53 8.34
CA ASN A 116 -5.21 -7.63 9.66
C ASN A 116 -4.18 -7.45 10.79
N LEU A 117 -3.00 -8.04 10.66
CA LEU A 117 -1.91 -7.87 11.61
C LEU A 117 -1.44 -6.42 11.66
N ILE A 118 -1.22 -5.76 10.51
CA ILE A 118 -0.87 -4.34 10.45
C ILE A 118 -1.95 -3.50 11.12
N PHE A 119 -3.21 -3.68 10.74
CA PHE A 119 -4.37 -2.95 11.26
C PHE A 119 -4.51 -3.10 12.78
N SER A 120 -4.25 -4.31 13.31
CA SER A 120 -4.27 -4.56 14.76
C SER A 120 -3.25 -3.72 15.53
N THR A 121 -2.22 -3.19 14.88
CA THR A 121 -1.19 -2.34 15.49
C THR A 121 -1.42 -0.84 15.29
N LEU A 122 -2.53 -0.45 14.67
CA LEU A 122 -2.86 0.95 14.43
C LEU A 122 -3.77 1.52 15.51
N ASP A 123 -3.57 2.79 15.85
CA ASP A 123 -4.56 3.59 16.56
C ASP A 123 -5.64 4.09 15.57
N THR A 124 -6.69 4.72 16.09
CA THR A 124 -7.92 5.04 15.37
C THR A 124 -7.68 5.88 14.11
N ILE A 125 -6.81 6.89 14.18
CA ILE A 125 -6.53 7.81 13.06
C ILE A 125 -5.73 7.12 11.95
N PRO A 126 -4.59 6.42 12.21
CA PRO A 126 -3.92 5.67 11.15
C PRO A 126 -4.77 4.52 10.59
N ALA A 127 -5.58 3.86 11.43
CA ALA A 127 -6.47 2.78 10.99
C ALA A 127 -7.52 3.27 9.98
N SER A 128 -8.15 4.42 10.22
CA SER A 128 -9.17 4.96 9.31
C SER A 128 -8.60 5.31 7.92
N ARG A 129 -7.29 5.55 7.81
CA ARG A 129 -6.65 5.89 6.53
C ARG A 129 -6.39 4.70 5.62
N ILE A 130 -6.23 3.51 6.20
CA ILE A 130 -5.97 2.29 5.44
C ILE A 130 -7.15 1.31 5.45
N GLN A 131 -8.33 1.72 5.94
CA GLN A 131 -9.48 0.84 6.13
C GLN A 131 -9.94 0.13 4.85
N ASN A 132 -9.76 0.75 3.68
CA ASN A 132 -10.18 0.22 2.39
C ASN A 132 -9.02 -0.41 1.59
N PHE A 133 -7.83 -0.54 2.20
CA PHE A 133 -6.69 -1.12 1.50
C PHE A 133 -6.71 -2.64 1.66
N GLU A 134 -6.80 -3.32 0.52
CA GLU A 134 -6.75 -4.78 0.47
C GLU A 134 -5.31 -5.28 0.41
N ASN A 135 -4.35 -4.46 -0.05
CA ASN A 135 -2.95 -4.83 -0.20
C ASN A 135 -2.07 -4.30 0.96
N ALA A 136 -1.36 -5.21 1.63
CA ALA A 136 -0.52 -4.88 2.78
C ALA A 136 0.64 -3.94 2.44
N ARG A 137 1.24 -4.08 1.24
CA ARG A 137 2.32 -3.21 0.77
C ARG A 137 1.82 -1.79 0.57
N GLU A 138 0.70 -1.63 -0.12
CA GLU A 138 0.11 -0.32 -0.39
C GLU A 138 -0.27 0.39 0.90
N ALA A 139 -0.85 -0.33 1.87
CA ALA A 139 -1.14 0.20 3.19
C ALA A 139 0.13 0.71 3.91
N ILE A 140 1.23 -0.06 3.89
CA ILE A 140 2.50 0.36 4.50
C ILE A 140 3.13 1.55 3.77
N GLU A 141 3.09 1.59 2.44
CA GLU A 141 3.61 2.73 1.67
C GLU A 141 2.81 4.00 1.95
N LEU A 142 1.48 3.91 2.08
CA LEU A 142 0.65 5.05 2.48
C LEU A 142 1.01 5.55 3.89
N LEU A 143 1.12 4.64 4.86
CA LEU A 143 1.51 4.98 6.23
C LEU A 143 2.92 5.59 6.27
N ARG A 144 3.85 5.09 5.45
CA ARG A 144 5.20 5.65 5.32
C ARG A 144 5.19 7.03 4.68
N ALA A 145 4.39 7.26 3.65
CA ALA A 145 4.26 8.58 3.04
C ALA A 145 3.70 9.60 4.04
N GLU A 146 2.70 9.21 4.83
CA GLU A 146 2.03 10.10 5.78
C GLU A 146 2.86 10.36 7.06
N TYR A 147 3.49 9.31 7.60
CA TYR A 147 4.11 9.34 8.93
C TYR A 147 5.63 9.09 8.92
N GLY A 148 6.17 8.56 7.83
CA GLY A 148 7.59 8.22 7.70
C GLY A 148 8.48 9.36 7.19
N LEU A 149 7.90 10.42 6.61
CA LEU A 149 8.66 11.55 6.09
C LEU A 149 8.97 12.59 7.18
N SER A 150 10.21 12.56 7.68
CA SER A 150 10.88 13.70 8.30
C SER A 150 11.57 14.55 7.22
N SER A 151 10.85 15.00 6.19
CA SER A 151 11.45 15.99 5.29
C SER A 151 11.47 17.34 6.00
N TRP A 152 12.62 18.02 5.99
CA TRP A 152 12.75 19.41 6.43
C TRP A 152 11.64 20.29 5.83
N GLN A 153 11.21 20.00 4.61
CA GLN A 153 10.06 20.66 3.96
C GLN A 153 8.74 20.50 4.74
N GLY A 154 8.45 19.30 5.28
CA GLY A 154 7.26 19.08 6.09
C GLY A 154 7.34 19.79 7.45
N ILE A 155 8.52 19.82 8.07
CA ILE A 155 8.78 20.60 9.28
C ILE A 155 8.60 22.10 8.98
N PHE A 156 9.21 22.59 7.91
CA PHE A 156 9.14 23.97 7.45
C PHE A 156 7.71 24.43 7.17
N LYS A 157 6.91 23.64 6.44
CA LYS A 157 5.49 23.95 6.19
C LYS A 157 4.68 24.08 7.48
N ARG A 158 4.96 23.27 8.51
CA ARG A 158 4.28 23.37 9.81
C ARG A 158 4.70 24.60 10.59
N PHE A 159 5.99 24.95 10.55
CA PHE A 159 6.46 26.24 11.08
C PHE A 159 5.80 27.41 10.36
N GLU A 160 5.67 27.34 9.04
CA GLU A 160 4.98 28.35 8.23
C GLU A 160 3.50 28.48 8.61
N VAL A 161 2.80 27.38 8.89
CA VAL A 161 1.43 27.44 9.42
C VAL A 161 1.38 28.18 10.75
N LEU A 162 2.25 27.84 11.71
CA LEU A 162 2.30 28.51 13.02
C LEU A 162 2.65 30.01 12.86
N ASP A 163 3.61 30.34 12.00
CA ASP A 163 4.07 31.71 11.75
C ASP A 163 3.00 32.62 11.12
N ASN A 164 2.13 32.03 10.31
CA ASN A 164 1.06 32.73 9.60
C ASN A 164 -0.26 32.83 10.37
N ILE A 165 -0.36 32.21 11.55
CA ILE A 165 -1.55 32.39 12.40
C ILE A 165 -1.62 33.83 12.88
N GLN A 166 -2.78 34.46 12.68
CA GLN A 166 -3.03 35.84 13.03
C GLN A 166 -4.41 35.96 13.69
N HIS A 167 -4.49 36.65 14.82
CA HIS A 167 -5.74 36.93 15.51
C HIS A 167 -6.45 38.13 14.86
N LYS A 168 -7.09 37.91 13.70
CA LYS A 168 -7.79 38.98 12.96
C LYS A 168 -9.29 39.12 13.31
N SER A 169 -9.89 38.11 13.93
CA SER A 169 -11.33 38.05 14.19
C SER A 169 -11.65 38.34 15.65
N ASN A 170 -12.90 38.71 15.93
CA ASN A 170 -13.37 38.92 17.30
C ASN A 170 -13.71 37.61 18.04
N ASN A 171 -13.03 36.50 17.70
CA ASN A 171 -13.23 35.19 18.33
C ASN A 171 -11.90 34.66 18.91
N PRO A 172 -11.58 35.04 20.17
CA PRO A 172 -10.36 34.61 20.84
C PRO A 172 -10.27 33.10 21.05
N GLN A 173 -11.41 32.43 21.28
CA GLN A 173 -11.44 30.99 21.55
C GLN A 173 -11.00 30.19 20.32
N GLU A 174 -11.52 30.55 19.15
CA GLU A 174 -11.16 29.90 17.88
C GLU A 174 -9.70 30.16 17.51
N PHE A 175 -9.19 31.38 17.77
CA PHE A 175 -7.78 31.69 17.60
C PHE A 175 -6.90 30.81 18.50
N VAL A 176 -7.19 30.74 19.80
CA VAL A 176 -6.41 29.93 20.76
C VAL A 176 -6.47 28.46 20.40
N ARG A 177 -7.62 27.95 19.94
CA ARG A 177 -7.77 26.57 19.47
C ARG A 177 -6.81 26.27 18.31
N ARG A 178 -6.85 27.08 17.24
CA ARG A 178 -5.98 26.93 16.06
C ARG A 178 -4.50 27.06 16.39
N PHE A 179 -4.15 28.00 17.27
CA PHE A 179 -2.76 28.19 17.70
C PHE A 179 -2.25 26.97 18.50
N LYS A 180 -3.07 26.44 19.41
CA LYS A 180 -2.72 25.22 20.18
C LYS A 180 -2.60 23.99 19.30
N GLU A 181 -3.47 23.83 18.31
CA GLU A 181 -3.40 22.71 17.36
C GLU A 181 -2.11 22.75 16.53
N ALA A 182 -1.77 23.90 15.94
CA ALA A 182 -0.52 24.06 15.20
C ALA A 182 0.73 23.84 16.07
N LEU A 183 0.70 24.31 17.31
CA LEU A 183 1.79 24.08 18.27
C LEU A 183 1.92 22.60 18.65
N LEU A 184 0.80 21.93 18.89
CA LEU A 184 0.75 20.52 19.23
C LEU A 184 1.30 19.64 18.09
N GLU A 185 0.96 19.97 16.84
CA GLU A 185 1.49 19.27 15.66
C GLU A 185 3.02 19.35 15.53
N LEU A 186 3.62 20.46 15.98
CA LEU A 186 5.07 20.65 16.04
C LEU A 186 5.69 19.92 17.24
N GLN A 187 5.07 20.01 18.41
CA GLN A 187 5.59 19.44 19.67
C GLN A 187 5.45 17.92 19.76
N GLN A 188 4.46 17.32 19.11
CA GLN A 188 4.30 15.85 19.08
C GLN A 188 5.48 15.12 18.42
N ARG A 189 6.46 15.82 17.82
CA ARG A 189 7.50 15.24 16.94
C ARG A 189 8.94 15.50 17.45
N ASP A 190 9.16 15.38 18.76
CA ASP A 190 10.44 15.60 19.47
C ASP A 190 11.09 16.98 19.25
N THR A 191 10.35 17.94 18.67
CA THR A 191 10.77 19.33 18.58
C THR A 191 10.30 20.04 19.85
N VAL A 192 11.16 20.06 20.87
CA VAL A 192 10.93 20.88 22.06
C VAL A 192 11.13 22.34 21.65
N LEU A 193 10.04 23.01 21.30
CA LEU A 193 10.05 24.45 21.04
C LEU A 193 10.35 25.18 22.36
N PRO A 194 11.43 25.98 22.42
CA PRO A 194 11.72 26.80 23.58
C PRO A 194 10.54 27.72 23.93
N ALA A 195 10.25 27.89 25.22
CA ALA A 195 9.09 28.68 25.67
C ALA A 195 9.11 30.13 25.14
N ASN A 196 10.29 30.73 25.01
CA ASN A 196 10.48 32.05 24.41
C ASN A 196 10.12 32.06 22.91
N MET A 197 10.37 30.98 22.18
CA MET A 197 9.98 30.87 20.78
C MET A 197 8.46 30.78 20.63
N VAL A 198 7.80 29.97 21.47
CA VAL A 198 6.33 29.87 21.51
C VAL A 198 5.70 31.23 21.85
N LEU A 199 6.27 31.94 22.84
CA LEU A 199 5.83 33.27 23.21
C LEU A 199 5.99 34.27 22.05
N ASN A 200 7.12 34.24 21.34
CA ASN A 200 7.35 35.12 20.18
C ASN A 200 6.31 34.89 19.07
N PHE A 201 6.00 33.63 18.76
CA PHE A 201 4.94 33.30 17.78
C PHE A 201 3.58 33.82 18.25
N PHE A 202 3.26 33.66 19.53
CA PHE A 202 1.98 34.14 20.08
C PHE A 202 1.88 35.66 20.03
N VAL A 203 2.93 36.38 20.46
CA VAL A 203 3.00 37.84 20.40
C VAL A 203 2.85 38.33 18.97
N LYS A 204 3.60 37.75 18.01
CA LYS A 204 3.47 38.07 16.57
C LYS A 204 2.05 37.83 16.06
N ALA A 205 1.40 36.77 16.51
CA ALA A 205 0.05 36.42 16.08
C ALA A 205 -1.03 37.39 16.59
N VAL A 206 -0.81 38.08 17.71
CA VAL A 206 -1.76 39.05 18.29
C VAL A 206 -1.40 40.51 18.04
N GLN A 207 -0.16 40.81 17.63
CA GLN A 207 0.36 42.17 17.46
C GLN A 207 -0.49 43.05 16.51
N GLY A 208 -1.11 42.45 15.49
CA GLY A 208 -1.99 43.13 14.55
C GLY A 208 -3.43 43.36 15.05
N ASN A 209 -3.77 42.90 16.25
CA ASN A 209 -5.11 43.06 16.82
C ASN A 209 -5.13 44.22 17.83
N PRO A 210 -5.89 45.31 17.58
CA PRO A 210 -5.94 46.46 18.48
C PRO A 210 -6.59 46.15 19.85
N ARG A 211 -7.28 45.01 20.01
CA ARG A 211 -7.86 44.59 21.29
C ARG A 211 -6.88 43.83 22.19
N CYS A 212 -5.69 43.53 21.67
CA CYS A 212 -4.63 42.82 22.37
C CYS A 212 -3.43 43.72 22.72
N GLN A 213 -3.57 45.03 22.47
CA GLN A 213 -2.63 46.07 22.89
C GLN A 213 -3.09 46.66 24.23
#